data_AF-A0A3B0W1A2-F1
#
_entry.id   AF-A0A3B0W1A2-F1
#
_cell.length_a   1.000
_cell.length_b   1.000
_cell.length_c   1.000
_cell.angle_alpha   90.00
_cell.angle_beta   90.00
_cell.angle_gamma   90.00
#
_symmetry.space_group_name_H-M   'P 1'
#
loop_
_entity.id
_entity.type
_entity.pdbx_description
1 polymer ?
#
loop_
_entity_poly.entity_id
_entity_poly.type
_entity_poly.pdbx_seq_one_letter_code
_entity_poly.pdbx_strand_id
1 'polypeptide(L)'
;MNKFGTVGAVAVDKNGDLAAGTSTGGMTYKAWGRVGDSPIIGAGTYADNRSCGISATGHGEFFIRYAVAHDICARVRYQNKPLQQAAEEVIMGELKSVGGSGGIIWYGSSRKSCDGVQHGWYVSWL
;
A
#
# COMPACT_ATOMS: atom_id res chain seq x y z
N MET A 1 24.37 -1.20 -0.66
CA MET A 1 23.51 -0.27 0.11
C MET A 1 22.31 0.09 -0.75
N ASN A 2 21.22 -0.69 -0.70
CA ASN A 2 19.98 -0.35 -1.41
C ASN A 2 19.15 0.56 -0.51
N LYS A 3 19.23 1.88 -0.73
CA LYS A 3 18.35 2.85 -0.07
C LYS A 3 17.08 2.98 -0.91
N PHE A 4 15.96 2.44 -0.42
CA PHE A 4 14.64 2.66 -1.02
C PHE A 4 14.15 4.04 -0.55
N GLY A 5 14.33 5.05 -1.40
CA GLY A 5 13.96 6.43 -1.10
C GLY A 5 12.50 6.73 -1.48
N THR A 6 11.56 6.15 -0.74
CA THR A 6 10.13 6.46 -0.86
C THR A 6 9.59 6.81 0.52
N VAL A 7 8.82 7.91 0.57
CA VAL A 7 8.10 8.36 1.76
C VAL A 7 6.61 8.33 1.46
N GLY A 8 5.80 8.20 2.51
CA GLY A 8 4.36 8.20 2.34
C GLY A 8 3.62 8.39 3.65
N ALA A 9 2.35 8.75 3.52
CA ALA A 9 1.44 8.98 4.64
C ALA A 9 0.04 8.51 4.27
N VAL A 10 -0.69 8.03 5.28
CA VAL A 10 -2.13 7.78 5.21
C VAL A 10 -2.76 8.45 6.43
N ALA A 11 -3.84 9.19 6.21
CA ALA A 11 -4.54 9.93 7.26
C ALA A 11 -6.05 9.80 7.09
N VAL A 12 -6.76 9.99 8.20
CA VAL A 12 -8.21 10.14 8.25
C VAL A 12 -8.55 11.49 8.87
N ASP A 13 -9.54 12.18 8.33
CA ASP A 13 -10.03 13.43 8.91
C ASP A 13 -11.14 13.19 9.96
N LYS A 14 -11.66 14.28 10.54
CA LYS A 14 -12.75 14.21 11.53
C LYS A 14 -14.09 13.76 10.94
N ASN A 15 -14.27 13.86 9.61
CA ASN A 15 -15.45 13.41 8.89
C ASN A 15 -15.34 11.93 8.47
N GLY A 16 -14.22 11.27 8.80
CA GLY A 16 -13.93 9.90 8.40
C GLY A 16 -13.53 9.77 6.92
N ASP A 17 -13.07 10.85 6.28
CA ASP A 17 -12.51 10.81 4.94
C ASP A 17 -11.03 10.42 4.97
N LEU A 18 -10.66 9.48 4.11
CA LEU A 18 -9.31 8.92 3.98
C LEU A 18 -8.54 9.62 2.88
N ALA A 19 -7.28 9.93 3.18
CA ALA A 19 -6.31 10.41 2.22
C ALA A 19 -5.01 9.59 2.33
N ALA A 20 -4.40 9.30 1.18
CA ALA A 20 -3.10 8.68 1.09
C ALA A 20 -2.22 9.46 0.11
N GLY A 21 -0.94 9.58 0.43
CA GLY A 21 0.04 10.22 -0.44
C GLY A 21 1.38 9.53 -0.36
N THR A 22 2.03 9.35 -1.51
CA THR A 22 3.34 8.72 -1.63
C THR A 22 4.24 9.58 -2.51
N SER A 23 5.50 9.75 -2.12
CA SER A 23 6.49 10.51 -2.88
C SER A 23 7.82 9.74 -2.91
N THR A 24 8.52 9.79 -4.04
CA THR A 24 9.74 8.99 -4.24
C THR A 24 10.76 9.74 -5.09
N GLY A 25 12.05 9.52 -4.79
CA GLY A 25 13.15 9.85 -5.70
C GLY A 25 13.34 8.81 -6.81
N GLY A 26 12.66 7.67 -6.71
CA GLY A 26 12.87 6.50 -7.53
C GLY A 26 14.01 5.62 -7.02
N MET A 27 14.54 4.76 -7.89
CA MET A 27 15.65 3.87 -7.57
C MET A 27 16.98 4.49 -7.99
N THR A 28 18.03 4.28 -7.19
CA THR A 28 19.40 4.63 -7.56
C THR A 28 19.76 3.95 -8.88
N TYR A 29 20.42 4.68 -9.78
CA TYR A 29 20.79 4.20 -11.13
C TYR A 29 19.60 3.78 -12.03
N LYS A 30 18.39 4.29 -11.78
CA LYS A 30 17.26 4.05 -12.70
C LYS A 30 17.55 4.63 -14.09
N ALA A 31 17.05 3.96 -15.12
CA ALA A 31 17.01 4.52 -16.47
C ALA A 31 16.18 5.81 -16.49
N TRP A 32 16.58 6.76 -17.35
CA TRP A 32 15.78 7.96 -17.60
C TRP A 32 14.39 7.57 -18.09
N GLY A 33 13.37 8.24 -17.56
CA GLY A 33 11.97 7.92 -17.87
C GLY A 33 11.40 6.71 -17.12
N ARG A 34 12.18 5.95 -16.34
CA ARG A 34 11.62 4.88 -15.50
C ARG A 34 10.69 5.45 -14.43
N VAL A 35 9.47 4.92 -14.40
CA VAL A 35 8.41 5.22 -13.42
C VAL A 35 8.18 4.01 -12.53
N GLY A 36 8.14 4.23 -11.21
CA GLY A 36 7.81 3.21 -10.22
C GLY A 36 6.35 3.26 -9.80
N ASP A 37 6.00 2.58 -8.71
CA ASP A 37 4.63 2.45 -8.20
C ASP A 37 4.08 3.72 -7.53
N SER A 38 4.95 4.51 -6.90
CA SER A 38 4.53 5.64 -6.06
C SER A 38 3.60 6.66 -6.75
N PRO A 39 3.81 7.08 -8.02
CA PRO A 39 2.87 7.98 -8.69
C PRO A 39 1.68 7.28 -9.37
N ILE A 40 1.56 5.94 -9.26
CA ILE A 40 0.53 5.16 -9.95
C ILE A 40 -0.58 4.80 -8.96
N ILE A 41 -1.77 5.35 -9.21
CA ILE A 41 -2.96 5.10 -8.39
C ILE A 41 -3.31 3.61 -8.41
N GLY A 42 -3.49 3.03 -7.23
CA GLY A 42 -3.79 1.62 -7.04
C GLY A 42 -2.56 0.71 -6.99
N ALA A 43 -1.37 1.20 -7.36
CA ALA A 43 -0.11 0.47 -7.16
C ALA A 43 0.54 0.90 -5.85
N GLY A 44 1.07 2.13 -5.82
CA GLY A 44 1.81 2.66 -4.67
C GLY A 44 0.98 3.56 -3.76
N THR A 45 -0.09 4.17 -4.27
CA THR A 45 -0.97 5.06 -3.50
C THR A 45 -2.42 4.74 -3.81
N TYR A 46 -3.23 4.55 -2.76
CA TYR A 46 -4.67 4.38 -2.93
C TYR A 46 -5.42 4.80 -1.67
N ALA A 47 -6.59 5.41 -1.82
CA ALA A 47 -7.49 5.71 -0.72
C ALA A 47 -8.94 5.55 -1.16
N ASP A 48 -9.72 4.80 -0.37
CA ASP A 48 -11.15 4.63 -0.57
C ASP A 48 -11.85 4.59 0.80
N ASN A 49 -12.77 5.55 1.02
CA ASN A 49 -13.59 5.68 2.23
C ASN A 49 -14.45 4.45 2.54
N ARG A 50 -14.66 3.56 1.56
CA ARG A 50 -15.42 2.31 1.74
C ARG A 50 -14.55 1.15 2.25
N SER A 51 -13.23 1.31 2.28
CA SER A 51 -12.28 0.26 2.66
C SER A 51 -11.11 0.80 3.46
N CYS A 52 -10.09 1.36 2.80
CA CYS A 52 -8.81 1.72 3.39
C CYS A 52 -8.03 2.75 2.57
N GLY A 53 -7.06 3.39 3.23
CA GLY A 53 -5.98 4.13 2.61
C GLY A 53 -4.66 3.37 2.75
N ILE A 54 -3.84 3.39 1.69
CA ILE A 54 -2.58 2.67 1.58
C ILE A 54 -1.53 3.55 0.90
N SER A 55 -0.33 3.55 1.46
CA SER A 55 0.88 4.07 0.82
C SER A 55 1.98 3.02 0.85
N ALA A 56 2.65 2.81 -0.27
CA ALA A 56 3.64 1.77 -0.45
C ALA A 56 5.07 2.29 -0.67
N THR A 57 6.03 1.39 -0.47
CA THR A 57 7.45 1.56 -0.79
C THR A 57 8.04 0.22 -1.21
N GLY A 58 8.90 0.18 -2.23
CA GLY A 58 9.57 -1.07 -2.61
C GLY A 58 9.95 -1.14 -4.09
N HIS A 59 10.00 -2.37 -4.60
CA HIS A 59 10.25 -2.64 -6.02
C HIS A 59 9.02 -2.32 -6.87
N GLY A 60 8.97 -1.10 -7.39
CA GLY A 60 7.80 -0.55 -8.08
C GLY A 60 7.22 -1.42 -9.20
N GLU A 61 8.02 -2.19 -9.94
CA GLU A 61 7.54 -3.08 -11.00
C GLU A 61 6.57 -4.14 -10.46
N PHE A 62 6.83 -4.70 -9.29
CA PHE A 62 5.93 -5.67 -8.66
C PHE A 62 4.68 -4.98 -8.12
N PHE A 63 4.84 -3.84 -7.46
CA PHE A 63 3.70 -3.08 -6.92
C PHE A 63 2.74 -2.62 -8.02
N ILE A 64 3.24 -2.26 -9.21
CA ILE A 64 2.43 -1.95 -10.39
C ILE A 64 1.73 -3.21 -10.92
N ARG A 65 2.50 -4.29 -11.18
CA ARG A 65 1.97 -5.50 -11.81
C ARG A 65 0.87 -6.18 -10.99
N TYR A 66 0.96 -6.08 -9.66
CA TYR A 66 0.00 -6.68 -8.74
C TYR A 66 -1.02 -5.68 -8.18
N ALA A 67 -0.98 -4.41 -8.61
CA ALA A 67 -1.87 -3.34 -8.14
C ALA A 67 -2.06 -3.37 -6.60
N VAL A 68 -0.95 -3.48 -5.88
CA VAL A 68 -0.92 -3.90 -4.46
C VAL A 68 -1.83 -3.06 -3.58
N ALA A 69 -1.78 -1.74 -3.70
CA ALA A 69 -2.62 -0.86 -2.88
C ALA A 69 -4.11 -1.01 -3.20
N HIS A 70 -4.48 -1.21 -4.46
CA HIS A 70 -5.86 -1.45 -4.85
C HIS A 70 -6.34 -2.83 -4.40
N ASP A 71 -5.53 -3.87 -4.60
CA ASP A 71 -5.90 -5.25 -4.32
C ASP A 71 -6.19 -5.48 -2.83
N ILE A 72 -5.37 -4.95 -1.93
CA ILE A 72 -5.62 -5.01 -0.48
C ILE A 72 -6.97 -4.35 -0.16
N CYS A 73 -7.22 -3.14 -0.67
CA CYS A 73 -8.49 -2.48 -0.44
C CYS A 73 -9.68 -3.18 -1.10
N ALA A 74 -9.48 -3.88 -2.22
CA ALA A 74 -10.49 -4.71 -2.87
C ALA A 74 -10.83 -5.95 -2.02
N ARG A 75 -9.85 -6.63 -1.43
CA ARG A 75 -10.08 -7.76 -0.52
C ARG A 75 -10.86 -7.34 0.72
N VAL A 76 -10.49 -6.22 1.34
CA VAL A 76 -11.24 -5.65 2.48
C VAL A 76 -12.66 -5.27 2.06
N ARG A 77 -12.83 -4.68 0.88
CA ARG A 77 -14.14 -4.23 0.41
C ARG A 77 -15.07 -5.37 0.04
N TYR A 78 -14.60 -6.30 -0.79
CA TYR A 78 -15.42 -7.31 -1.46
C TYR A 78 -15.46 -8.64 -0.73
N GLN A 79 -14.40 -9.00 0.00
CA GLN A 79 -14.32 -10.26 0.74
C GLN A 79 -14.55 -10.06 2.24
N ASN A 80 -14.74 -8.82 2.70
CA ASN A 80 -14.83 -8.46 4.13
C ASN A 80 -13.67 -9.03 4.97
N LYS A 81 -12.49 -9.16 4.36
CA LYS A 81 -11.30 -9.62 5.09
C LYS A 81 -10.82 -8.54 6.05
N PRO A 82 -10.31 -8.92 7.25
CA PRO A 82 -9.57 -7.99 8.11
C PRO A 82 -8.41 -7.36 7.34
N LEU A 83 -8.19 -6.06 7.52
CA LEU A 83 -7.19 -5.31 6.74
C LEU A 83 -5.77 -5.82 7.00
N GLN A 84 -5.46 -6.18 8.25
CA GLN A 84 -4.18 -6.82 8.59
C GLN A 84 -3.95 -8.11 7.79
N GLN A 85 -4.97 -8.97 7.72
CA GLN A 85 -4.88 -10.24 7.01
C GLN A 85 -4.76 -10.03 5.50
N ALA A 86 -5.53 -9.10 4.93
CA ALA A 86 -5.45 -8.77 3.50
C ALA A 86 -4.06 -8.22 3.13
N ALA A 87 -3.49 -7.35 3.97
CA ALA A 87 -2.14 -6.82 3.79
C ALA A 87 -1.07 -7.93 3.84
N GLU A 88 -1.18 -8.83 4.81
CA GLU A 88 -0.24 -9.95 4.98
C GLU A 88 -0.27 -10.92 3.79
N GLU A 89 -1.46 -11.31 3.31
CA GLU A 89 -1.60 -12.21 2.16
C GLU A 89 -0.96 -11.62 0.89
N VAL A 90 -1.13 -10.31 0.66
CA VAL A 90 -0.57 -9.64 -0.53
C VAL A 90 0.94 -9.43 -0.40
N ILE A 91 1.41 -8.91 0.73
CA ILE A 91 2.83 -8.56 0.90
C ILE A 91 3.69 -9.79 1.17
N MET A 92 3.28 -10.66 2.10
CA MET A 92 4.09 -11.82 2.52
C MET A 92 3.79 -13.09 1.75
N GLY A 93 2.60 -13.19 1.16
CA GLY A 93 2.26 -14.26 0.23
C GLY A 93 2.70 -13.91 -1.19
N GLU A 94 1.86 -13.16 -1.89
CA GLU A 94 1.98 -12.96 -3.33
C GLU A 94 3.24 -12.22 -3.74
N LEU A 95 3.48 -11.04 -3.16
CA LEU A 95 4.60 -10.19 -3.54
C LEU A 95 5.95 -10.87 -3.23
N LYS A 96 6.07 -11.47 -2.05
CA LYS A 96 7.28 -12.21 -1.63
C LYS A 96 7.53 -13.44 -2.51
N SER A 97 6.49 -14.18 -2.90
CA SER A 97 6.62 -15.38 -3.75
C SER A 97 7.24 -15.10 -5.12
N VAL A 98 7.07 -13.88 -5.63
CA VAL A 98 7.58 -13.46 -6.94
C VAL A 98 8.88 -12.67 -6.87
N GLY A 99 9.52 -12.63 -5.69
CA GLY A 99 10.76 -11.90 -5.45
C GLY A 99 10.58 -10.38 -5.29
N GLY A 100 9.34 -9.92 -5.18
CA GLY A 100 9.04 -8.54 -4.80
C GLY A 100 9.41 -8.31 -3.33
N SER A 101 9.83 -7.09 -3.04
CA SER A 101 10.14 -6.68 -1.67
C SER A 101 9.78 -5.21 -1.50
N GLY A 102 9.26 -4.88 -0.33
CA GLY A 102 8.65 -3.60 -0.06
C GLY A 102 7.92 -3.56 1.27
N GLY A 103 7.20 -2.49 1.49
CA GLY A 103 6.36 -2.31 2.64
C GLY A 103 5.22 -1.39 2.32
N ILE A 104 4.23 -1.40 3.20
CA ILE A 104 3.07 -0.53 3.12
C ILE A 104 2.74 0.01 4.51
N ILE A 105 2.14 1.18 4.53
CA ILE A 105 1.40 1.69 5.67
C ILE A 105 -0.07 1.78 5.28
N TRP A 106 -0.97 1.49 6.21
CA TRP A 106 -2.41 1.54 5.94
C TRP A 106 -3.22 2.10 7.10
N TYR A 107 -4.40 2.57 6.73
CA TYR A 107 -5.45 2.97 7.66
C TYR A 107 -6.81 2.48 7.13
N GLY A 108 -7.57 1.80 7.97
CA GLY A 108 -8.90 1.29 7.68
C GLY A 108 -9.96 2.37 7.89
N SER A 109 -11.01 2.35 7.05
CA SER A 109 -12.10 3.30 7.18
C SER A 109 -12.95 3.04 8.42
N SER A 110 -13.22 4.10 9.19
CA SER A 110 -14.17 4.07 10.31
C SER A 110 -15.61 3.82 9.87
N ARG A 111 -15.93 4.10 8.60
CA ARG A 111 -17.27 3.92 8.02
C ARG A 111 -17.68 2.45 7.83
N LYS A 112 -16.76 1.50 8.05
CA LYS A 112 -17.00 0.04 7.92
C LYS A 112 -16.90 -0.74 9.24
N SER A 113 -16.70 -0.10 10.39
CA SER A 113 -16.24 -0.80 11.60
C SER A 113 -17.34 -1.59 12.35
N CYS A 114 -17.38 -2.91 12.12
CA CYS A 114 -17.78 -3.90 13.13
C CYS A 114 -16.60 -4.36 14.03
N ASP A 115 -15.34 -4.10 13.62
CA ASP A 115 -14.12 -4.63 14.26
C ASP A 115 -13.13 -3.55 14.78
N GLY A 116 -13.56 -2.28 14.88
CA GLY A 116 -12.70 -1.16 15.27
C GLY A 116 -11.83 -0.64 14.13
N VAL A 117 -11.26 0.56 14.32
CA VAL A 117 -10.40 1.21 13.31
C VAL A 117 -9.03 0.53 13.28
N GLN A 118 -8.70 -0.11 12.16
CA GLN A 118 -7.43 -0.82 11.98
C GLN A 118 -6.39 0.10 11.33
N HIS A 119 -5.22 0.23 11.93
CA HIS A 119 -4.07 0.94 11.37
C HIS A 119 -2.80 0.12 11.58
N GLY A 120 -1.85 0.22 10.65
CA GLY A 120 -0.64 -0.57 10.78
C GLY A 120 0.37 -0.30 9.67
N TRP A 121 1.48 -1.01 9.78
CA TRP A 121 2.58 -0.95 8.84
C TRP A 121 3.16 -2.36 8.66
N TYR A 122 3.56 -2.67 7.44
CA TYR A 122 4.20 -3.92 7.06
C TYR A 122 5.46 -3.56 6.29
N VAL A 123 6.60 -4.15 6.66
CA VAL A 123 7.86 -3.94 5.98
C VAL A 123 8.48 -5.31 5.75
N SER A 124 8.58 -5.75 4.50
CA SER A 124 9.10 -7.08 4.13
C SER A 124 10.63 -7.13 4.07
N TRP A 125 11.33 -6.11 4.58
CA TRP A 125 12.79 -6.00 4.59
C TRP A 125 13.44 -6.44 5.92
N LEU A 126 12.65 -7.02 6.82
CA LEU A 126 13.07 -7.75 8.02
C LEU A 126 12.66 -9.22 7.86
#